data_AF-A0A4R0IDA7-F1
#
_entry.id   AF-A0A4R0IDA7-F1
#
_cell.length_a   1.000
_cell.length_b   1.000
_cell.length_c   1.000
_cell.angle_alpha   90.00
_cell.angle_beta   90.00
_cell.angle_gamma   90.00
#
_symmetry.space_group_name_H-M   'P 1'
#
loop_
_entity.id
_entity.type
_entity.pdbx_description
1 polymer ?
#
loop_
_entity_poly.entity_id
_entity_poly.type
_entity_poly.pdbx_seq_one_letter_code
_entity_poly.pdbx_strand_id
1 'polypeptide(L)'
;MTYRFWHTVRGAGKQLTVPGSESLGDIARLGQGVLATTTGGELTELNSAGAVVRRVPHVTTLAGRPDGSAVAYAVTAPVESGEYGATLYSDTGDSERSVKLPDVLSIQILTYAKGTVYYRATAKGSERSGKLYTWTPGTAAPVLVMTVPGEALAVSGDGRLAASLPANNDGDGCSTVVEVATGKKRFQTCDYRISGFTPDSAVAIGVPAYGDGYCSNIVTALDAGTGKVLRQWSGCFYRVAAEDDRNVLMVAVVSGGGQAPSTKSTIVRCSLDTATCERATEITSAKDVAFTS
;
A
#
# COMPACT_ATOMS: atom_id res chain seq x y z
N MET A 1 -3.51 -11.46 -4.46
CA MET A 1 -2.82 -10.78 -3.34
C MET A 1 -1.63 -11.55 -2.79
N THR A 2 -0.63 -10.85 -2.28
CA THR A 2 0.48 -11.42 -1.48
C THR A 2 0.31 -10.97 -0.02
N TYR A 3 0.43 -11.88 0.94
CA TYR A 3 0.30 -11.56 2.37
C TYR A 3 1.31 -12.34 3.19
N ARG A 4 1.60 -11.88 4.40
CA ARG A 4 2.51 -12.55 5.33
C ARG A 4 1.81 -13.06 6.58
N PHE A 5 2.27 -14.21 7.03
CA PHE A 5 2.01 -14.78 8.35
C PHE A 5 3.36 -15.09 8.99
N TRP A 6 3.71 -14.36 10.02
CA TRP A 6 5.03 -14.29 10.61
C TRP A 6 6.04 -13.80 9.56
N HIS A 7 7.09 -14.58 9.33
CA HIS A 7 8.06 -14.42 8.24
C HIS A 7 7.68 -15.21 6.98
N THR A 8 6.53 -15.87 6.98
CA THR A 8 6.07 -16.68 5.85
C THR A 8 5.24 -15.83 4.91
N VAL A 9 5.69 -15.71 3.66
CA VAL A 9 4.94 -15.06 2.57
C VAL A 9 4.09 -16.11 1.84
N ARG A 10 2.80 -15.81 1.72
CA ARG A 10 1.74 -16.61 1.09
C ARG A 10 1.05 -15.81 -0.02
N GLY A 11 0.14 -16.45 -0.76
CA GLY A 11 -0.55 -15.86 -1.90
C GLY A 11 -0.05 -16.42 -3.23
N ALA A 12 0.10 -15.57 -4.25
CA ALA A 12 0.40 -15.98 -5.62
C ALA A 12 1.75 -16.71 -5.78
N GLY A 13 1.77 -18.05 -5.92
CA GLY A 13 2.99 -18.83 -6.08
C GLY A 13 3.43 -19.55 -4.80
N LYS A 14 4.66 -20.08 -4.77
CA LYS A 14 5.14 -20.91 -3.65
C LYS A 14 5.20 -20.11 -2.33
N GLN A 15 4.89 -20.78 -1.22
CA GLN A 15 5.13 -20.26 0.12
C GLN A 15 6.64 -20.16 0.38
N LEU A 16 7.11 -18.97 0.79
CA LEU A 16 8.53 -18.72 1.12
C LEU A 16 8.65 -18.11 2.52
N THR A 17 9.74 -18.41 3.22
CA THR A 17 10.01 -17.86 4.55
C THR A 17 11.19 -16.91 4.49
N VAL A 18 10.96 -15.64 4.85
CA VAL A 18 12.01 -14.61 4.93
C VAL A 18 12.85 -14.85 6.18
N PRO A 19 14.15 -15.15 6.09
CA PRO A 19 14.96 -15.37 7.28
C PRO A 19 15.13 -14.08 8.09
N GLY A 20 15.17 -14.20 9.42
CA GLY A 20 15.38 -13.08 10.33
C GLY A 20 14.44 -13.12 11.54
N SER A 21 14.60 -12.14 12.43
CA SER A 21 13.77 -11.94 13.62
C SER A 21 13.05 -10.59 13.65
N GLU A 22 13.39 -9.69 12.72
CA GLU A 22 12.74 -8.39 12.58
C GLU A 22 11.36 -8.54 11.94
N SER A 23 10.41 -7.70 12.36
CA SER A 23 9.09 -7.70 11.73
C SER A 23 9.19 -7.26 10.28
N LEU A 24 8.49 -7.96 9.39
CA LEU A 24 8.42 -7.56 7.99
C LEU A 24 7.47 -6.37 7.81
N GLY A 25 7.82 -5.44 6.94
CA GLY A 25 6.97 -4.35 6.49
C GLY A 25 6.17 -4.75 5.25
N ASP A 26 6.54 -4.16 4.13
CA ASP A 26 5.96 -4.39 2.81
C ASP A 26 6.55 -5.67 2.19
N ILE A 27 5.75 -6.36 1.39
CA ILE A 27 6.14 -7.56 0.64
C ILE A 27 5.63 -7.46 -0.79
N ALA A 28 6.40 -7.99 -1.74
CA ALA A 28 6.03 -8.06 -3.14
C ALA A 28 6.60 -9.34 -3.77
N ARG A 29 6.04 -9.74 -4.90
CA ARG A 29 6.57 -10.85 -5.71
C ARG A 29 7.23 -10.33 -6.96
N LEU A 30 8.32 -10.99 -7.32
CA LEU A 30 9.05 -10.82 -8.57
C LEU A 30 9.27 -12.22 -9.17
N GLY A 31 8.51 -12.55 -10.20
CA GLY A 31 8.36 -13.92 -10.70
C GLY A 31 7.93 -14.88 -9.59
N GLN A 32 8.77 -15.89 -9.32
CA GLN A 32 8.56 -16.85 -8.24
C GLN A 32 9.31 -16.50 -6.94
N GLY A 33 10.03 -15.38 -6.93
CA GLY A 33 10.72 -14.84 -5.76
C GLY A 33 9.84 -13.94 -4.91
N VAL A 34 10.41 -13.48 -3.80
CA VAL A 34 9.78 -12.57 -2.84
C VAL A 34 10.76 -11.47 -2.47
N LEU A 35 10.28 -10.24 -2.47
CA LEU A 35 10.94 -9.11 -1.85
C LEU A 35 10.16 -8.72 -0.60
N ALA A 36 10.86 -8.45 0.49
CA ALA A 36 10.25 -8.03 1.75
C ALA A 36 11.09 -6.95 2.42
N THR A 37 10.46 -5.87 2.87
CA THR A 37 11.11 -4.90 3.74
C THR A 37 11.02 -5.34 5.20
N THR A 38 11.95 -4.91 6.04
CA THR A 38 11.92 -5.10 7.49
C THR A 38 11.66 -3.76 8.19
N THR A 39 11.24 -3.82 9.46
CA THR A 39 11.13 -2.61 10.31
C THR A 39 12.46 -1.90 10.53
N GLY A 40 13.60 -2.58 10.32
CA GLY A 40 14.93 -1.98 10.31
C GLY A 40 15.26 -1.21 9.02
N GLY A 41 14.36 -1.21 8.03
CA GLY A 41 14.56 -0.54 6.74
C GLY A 41 15.43 -1.31 5.76
N GLU A 42 15.63 -2.63 5.95
CA GLU A 42 16.29 -3.47 4.96
C GLU A 42 15.26 -4.12 4.02
N LEU A 43 15.53 -4.15 2.72
CA LEU A 43 14.85 -5.00 1.77
C LEU A 43 15.63 -6.30 1.62
N THR A 44 15.00 -7.44 1.87
CA THR A 44 15.53 -8.78 1.59
C THR A 44 14.82 -9.37 0.37
N GLU A 45 15.61 -9.86 -0.59
CA GLU A 45 15.12 -10.58 -1.76
C GLU A 45 15.45 -12.07 -1.68
N LEU A 46 14.43 -12.90 -1.92
CA LEU A 46 14.50 -14.34 -1.98
C LEU A 46 14.20 -14.82 -3.40
N ASN A 47 14.98 -15.77 -3.89
CA ASN A 47 14.66 -16.48 -5.11
C ASN A 47 13.56 -17.54 -4.89
N SER A 48 13.20 -18.26 -5.96
CA SER A 48 12.15 -19.30 -5.94
C SER A 48 12.46 -20.51 -5.04
N ALA A 49 13.73 -20.73 -4.69
CA ALA A 49 14.15 -21.75 -3.74
C ALA A 49 14.06 -21.28 -2.28
N GLY A 50 13.80 -19.98 -2.04
CA GLY A 50 13.80 -19.37 -0.71
C GLY A 50 15.19 -18.99 -0.22
N ALA A 51 16.21 -18.99 -1.10
CA ALA A 51 17.53 -18.48 -0.75
C ALA A 51 17.57 -16.96 -0.88
N VAL A 52 18.18 -16.29 0.10
CA VAL A 52 18.42 -14.84 0.04
C VAL A 52 19.46 -14.58 -1.06
N VAL A 53 19.09 -13.76 -2.04
CA VAL A 53 19.96 -13.40 -3.17
C VAL A 53 20.40 -11.95 -3.12
N ARG A 54 19.68 -11.08 -2.42
CA ARG A 54 20.02 -9.66 -2.31
C ARG A 54 19.48 -9.04 -1.01
N ARG A 55 20.23 -8.05 -0.50
CA ARG A 55 19.81 -7.16 0.57
C ARG A 55 20.09 -5.71 0.19
N VAL A 56 19.14 -4.81 0.45
CA VAL A 56 19.28 -3.37 0.18
C VAL A 56 18.91 -2.58 1.44
N PRO A 57 19.84 -1.79 2.01
CA PRO A 57 19.54 -1.00 3.20
C PRO A 57 18.71 0.25 2.88
N HIS A 58 18.09 0.82 3.91
CA HIS A 58 17.34 2.08 3.90
C HIS A 58 16.15 2.13 2.92
N VAL A 59 15.53 0.98 2.66
CA VAL A 59 14.29 0.89 1.87
C VAL A 59 13.09 1.22 2.75
N THR A 60 12.30 2.20 2.31
CA THR A 60 11.15 2.72 3.08
C THR A 60 9.79 2.33 2.52
N THR A 61 9.72 1.91 1.26
CA THR A 61 8.47 1.52 0.61
C THR A 61 8.77 0.52 -0.51
N LEU A 62 7.86 -0.43 -0.69
CA LEU A 62 7.91 -1.46 -1.74
C LEU A 62 6.50 -1.70 -2.28
N ALA A 63 6.37 -1.77 -3.60
CA ALA A 63 5.16 -2.22 -4.27
C ALA A 63 5.49 -3.18 -5.42
N GLY A 64 4.65 -4.18 -5.63
CA GLY A 64 4.76 -5.13 -6.74
C GLY A 64 3.63 -4.95 -7.74
N ARG A 65 3.85 -5.36 -8.99
CA ARG A 65 2.77 -5.55 -9.95
C ARG A 65 1.98 -6.80 -9.57
N PRO A 66 0.64 -6.83 -9.76
CA PRO A 66 -0.17 -8.00 -9.41
C PRO A 66 0.25 -9.29 -10.13
N ASP A 67 0.80 -9.18 -11.33
CA ASP A 67 1.31 -10.30 -12.13
C ASP A 67 2.72 -10.77 -11.72
N GLY A 68 3.35 -10.09 -10.75
CA GLY A 68 4.71 -10.36 -10.30
C GLY A 68 5.78 -10.06 -11.35
N SER A 69 5.47 -9.33 -12.43
CA SER A 69 6.43 -9.05 -13.50
C SER A 69 7.45 -7.97 -13.14
N ALA A 70 7.14 -7.13 -12.16
CA ALA A 70 8.04 -6.09 -11.69
C ALA A 70 7.71 -5.65 -10.27
N VAL A 71 8.69 -5.05 -9.62
CA VAL A 71 8.58 -4.39 -8.32
C VAL A 71 9.19 -2.99 -8.40
N ALA A 72 8.73 -2.10 -7.54
CA ALA A 72 9.33 -0.80 -7.33
C ALA A 72 9.57 -0.60 -5.84
N TYR A 73 10.70 0.00 -5.48
CA TYR A 73 11.05 0.32 -4.11
C TYR A 73 11.82 1.64 -4.05
N ALA A 74 11.75 2.33 -2.91
CA ALA A 74 12.50 3.57 -2.72
C ALA A 74 13.48 3.44 -1.55
N VAL A 75 14.70 3.93 -1.79
CA VAL A 75 15.74 4.08 -0.78
C VAL A 75 15.81 5.56 -0.40
N THR A 76 15.73 5.87 0.89
CA THR A 76 15.87 7.25 1.40
C THR A 76 17.17 7.38 2.18
N ALA A 77 17.83 8.54 2.10
CA ALA A 77 19.02 8.79 2.91
C ALA A 77 18.68 8.71 4.43
N PRO A 78 19.58 8.22 5.28
CA PRO A 78 19.39 8.25 6.73
C PRO A 78 19.19 9.70 7.22
N VAL A 79 18.16 9.91 8.03
CA VAL A 79 17.79 11.24 8.57
C VAL A 79 18.95 11.92 9.33
N GLU A 80 19.86 11.12 9.91
CA GLU A 80 21.04 11.59 10.64
C GLU A 80 22.02 12.44 9.80
N SER A 81 21.95 12.34 8.47
CA SER A 81 22.80 13.11 7.56
C SER A 81 22.35 14.55 7.33
N GLY A 82 21.10 14.89 7.71
CA GLY A 82 20.47 16.16 7.27
C GLY A 82 20.27 16.24 5.75
N GLU A 83 20.55 15.16 5.02
CA GLU A 83 20.37 15.07 3.57
C GLU A 83 18.93 14.66 3.26
N TYR A 84 18.31 15.42 2.36
CA TYR A 84 17.03 15.08 1.77
C TYR A 84 17.26 14.27 0.51
N GLY A 85 16.26 13.46 0.18
CA GLY A 85 16.18 12.80 -1.09
C GLY A 85 15.97 11.30 -1.01
N ALA A 86 15.57 10.77 -2.15
CA ALA A 86 15.34 9.36 -2.35
C ALA A 86 15.91 8.91 -3.69
N THR A 87 16.16 7.61 -3.82
CA THR A 87 16.32 6.96 -5.12
C THR A 87 15.19 5.97 -5.28
N LEU A 88 14.40 6.15 -6.34
CA LEU A 88 13.31 5.24 -6.70
C LEU A 88 13.85 4.22 -7.71
N TYR A 89 13.59 2.94 -7.44
CA TYR A 89 14.01 1.82 -8.26
C TYR A 89 12.80 1.11 -8.85
N SER A 90 12.98 0.54 -10.04
CA SER A 90 12.11 -0.48 -10.62
C SER A 90 12.96 -1.67 -11.02
N ASP A 91 12.51 -2.86 -10.64
CA ASP A 91 13.18 -4.11 -10.92
C ASP A 91 12.20 -5.09 -11.60
N THR A 92 12.66 -5.70 -12.67
CA THR A 92 11.92 -6.67 -13.50
C THR A 92 12.48 -8.10 -13.38
N GLY A 93 13.48 -8.31 -12.53
CA GLY A 93 14.25 -9.55 -12.39
C GLY A 93 15.39 -9.63 -13.40
N ASP A 94 15.17 -9.17 -14.63
CA ASP A 94 16.19 -9.14 -15.68
C ASP A 94 16.91 -7.79 -15.77
N SER A 95 16.25 -6.72 -15.33
CA SER A 95 16.79 -5.36 -15.38
C SER A 95 16.29 -4.50 -14.23
N GLU A 96 17.20 -3.66 -13.74
CA GLU A 96 16.92 -2.64 -12.74
C GLU A 96 17.14 -1.24 -13.35
N ARG A 97 16.21 -0.33 -13.06
CA ARG A 97 16.28 1.08 -13.42
C ARG A 97 16.10 1.92 -12.16
N SER A 98 16.67 3.11 -12.14
CA SER A 98 16.52 4.04 -11.03
C SER A 98 16.43 5.49 -11.46
N VAL A 99 15.90 6.33 -10.58
CA VAL A 99 15.86 7.78 -10.71
C VAL A 99 16.12 8.44 -9.35
N LYS A 100 16.95 9.50 -9.36
CA LYS A 100 17.27 10.29 -8.15
C LYS A 100 16.21 11.36 -7.93
N LEU A 101 15.84 11.55 -6.66
CA LEU A 101 14.83 12.49 -6.19
C LEU A 101 15.46 13.40 -5.11
N PRO A 102 16.21 14.45 -5.48
CA PRO A 102 17.09 15.18 -4.55
C PRO A 102 16.36 15.98 -3.46
N ASP A 103 15.11 16.39 -3.69
CA ASP A 103 14.36 17.26 -2.77
C ASP A 103 13.15 16.56 -2.12
N VAL A 104 13.23 15.25 -1.92
CA VAL A 104 12.16 14.47 -1.31
C VAL A 104 12.40 14.32 0.20
N LEU A 105 11.43 14.75 1.00
CA LEU A 105 11.39 14.56 2.45
C LEU A 105 10.82 13.17 2.80
N SER A 106 9.73 12.77 2.14
CA SER A 106 9.12 11.46 2.31
C SER A 106 8.56 10.92 1.00
N ILE A 107 8.58 9.60 0.84
CA ILE A 107 8.09 8.90 -0.33
C ILE A 107 7.31 7.65 0.08
N GLN A 108 6.22 7.38 -0.63
CA GLN A 108 5.47 6.13 -0.53
C GLN A 108 4.99 5.73 -1.92
N ILE A 109 5.32 4.51 -2.35
CA ILE A 109 4.79 3.97 -3.60
C ILE A 109 3.34 3.53 -3.35
N LEU A 110 2.43 4.04 -4.17
CA LEU A 110 0.99 3.75 -4.05
C LEU A 110 0.58 2.59 -4.95
N THR A 111 1.15 2.50 -6.15
CA THR A 111 0.95 1.34 -7.04
C THR A 111 2.01 1.31 -8.15
N TYR A 112 2.20 0.13 -8.74
CA TYR A 112 2.93 -0.05 -9.99
C TYR A 112 1.97 -0.57 -11.07
N ALA A 113 1.43 0.34 -11.87
CA ALA A 113 0.39 0.05 -12.86
C ALA A 113 0.89 0.32 -14.28
N LYS A 114 0.65 -0.62 -15.20
CA LYS A 114 0.90 -0.47 -16.64
C LYS A 114 2.31 0.08 -17.01
N GLY A 115 3.35 -0.32 -16.29
CA GLY A 115 4.72 0.15 -16.56
C GLY A 115 5.06 1.51 -15.94
N THR A 116 4.16 2.08 -15.13
CA THR A 116 4.36 3.35 -14.43
C THR A 116 4.26 3.14 -12.93
N VAL A 117 5.26 3.68 -12.21
CA VAL A 117 5.26 3.75 -10.75
C VAL A 117 4.52 5.01 -10.33
N TYR A 118 3.46 4.86 -9.55
CA TYR A 118 2.71 5.95 -8.95
C TYR A 118 3.10 6.05 -7.49
N TYR A 119 3.55 7.22 -7.07
CA TYR A 119 4.01 7.42 -5.70
C TYR A 119 3.59 8.77 -5.17
N ARG A 120 3.38 8.81 -3.86
CA ARG A 120 3.22 10.04 -3.11
C ARG A 120 4.58 10.50 -2.62
N ALA A 121 4.89 11.78 -2.78
CA ALA A 121 6.06 12.37 -2.15
C ALA A 121 5.76 13.76 -1.56
N THR A 122 6.45 14.08 -0.46
CA THR A 122 6.53 15.45 0.06
C THR A 122 7.86 16.06 -0.34
N ALA A 123 7.82 17.26 -0.91
CA ALA A 123 9.03 17.99 -1.27
C ALA A 123 9.58 18.73 -0.05
N LYS A 124 10.89 18.94 -0.02
CA LYS A 124 11.57 19.78 0.97
C LYS A 124 10.93 21.17 1.01
N GLY A 125 10.63 21.66 2.21
CA GLY A 125 9.95 22.96 2.41
C GLY A 125 8.43 22.94 2.16
N SER A 126 7.87 21.79 1.77
CA SER A 126 6.42 21.58 1.60
C SER A 126 5.93 20.66 2.73
N GLU A 127 5.52 21.23 3.86
CA GLU A 127 5.30 20.45 5.09
C GLU A 127 3.95 19.70 5.15
N ARG A 128 2.99 19.95 4.25
CA ARG A 128 1.58 19.61 4.58
C ARG A 128 0.82 18.68 3.63
N SER A 129 1.29 18.41 2.41
CA SER A 129 0.55 17.46 1.54
C SER A 129 1.47 16.69 0.60
N GLY A 130 1.46 15.36 0.69
CA GLY A 130 2.17 14.50 -0.24
C GLY A 130 1.47 14.46 -1.61
N LYS A 131 2.10 15.02 -2.64
CA LYS A 131 1.53 15.07 -4.00
C LYS A 131 1.73 13.75 -4.73
N LEU A 132 0.86 13.49 -5.71
CA LEU A 132 0.99 12.34 -6.60
C LEU A 132 2.00 12.62 -7.72
N TYR A 133 2.96 11.71 -7.87
CA TYR A 133 3.90 11.70 -8.97
C TYR A 133 3.82 10.37 -9.72
N THR A 134 4.26 10.41 -10.98
CA THR A 134 4.44 9.22 -11.82
C THR A 134 5.88 9.15 -12.29
N TRP A 135 6.40 7.94 -12.40
CA TRP A 135 7.67 7.69 -13.06
C TRP A 135 7.58 6.42 -13.91
N THR A 136 8.04 6.51 -15.15
CA THR A 136 8.15 5.36 -16.04
C THR A 136 9.62 4.95 -16.09
N PRO A 137 9.97 3.71 -15.72
CA PRO A 137 11.37 3.26 -15.71
C PRO A 137 12.07 3.52 -17.05
N GLY A 138 13.22 4.20 -16.99
CA GLY A 138 13.98 4.64 -18.17
C GLY A 138 13.79 6.12 -18.54
N THR A 139 12.78 6.80 -18.00
CA THR A 139 12.69 8.27 -18.13
C THR A 139 13.62 8.95 -17.12
N ALA A 140 14.17 10.10 -17.52
CA ALA A 140 15.16 10.83 -16.72
C ALA A 140 14.58 11.48 -15.47
N ALA A 141 13.29 11.82 -15.47
CA ALA A 141 12.62 12.48 -14.36
C ALA A 141 11.19 11.96 -14.17
N PRO A 142 10.67 11.99 -12.93
CA PRO A 142 9.25 11.82 -12.65
C PRO A 142 8.42 13.05 -13.05
N VAL A 143 7.10 12.84 -13.15
CA VAL A 143 6.12 13.88 -13.52
C VAL A 143 5.10 14.06 -12.40
N LEU A 144 4.87 15.30 -11.99
CA LEU A 144 3.80 15.67 -11.07
C LEU A 144 2.43 15.50 -11.74
N VAL A 145 1.51 14.82 -11.07
CA VAL A 145 0.14 14.60 -11.56
C VAL A 145 -0.77 15.73 -11.05
N MET A 146 -0.79 16.85 -11.78
CA MET A 146 -1.55 18.05 -11.37
C MET A 146 -3.08 17.84 -11.32
N THR A 147 -3.59 16.85 -12.03
CA THR A 147 -5.01 16.47 -12.07
C THR A 147 -5.50 15.82 -10.78
N VAL A 148 -4.61 15.34 -9.91
CA VAL A 148 -4.94 14.79 -8.60
C VAL A 148 -4.63 15.84 -7.53
N PRO A 149 -5.65 16.57 -7.03
CA PRO A 149 -5.42 17.65 -6.08
C PRO A 149 -5.06 17.11 -4.70
N GLY A 150 -4.33 17.91 -3.92
CA GLY A 150 -4.12 17.67 -2.50
C GLY A 150 -3.17 16.51 -2.17
N GLU A 151 -3.44 15.78 -1.09
CA GLU A 151 -2.66 14.63 -0.64
C GLU A 151 -3.17 13.34 -1.28
N ALA A 152 -2.32 12.65 -2.03
CA ALA A 152 -2.69 11.37 -2.64
C ALA A 152 -2.82 10.26 -1.58
N LEU A 153 -3.90 9.50 -1.60
CA LEU A 153 -4.14 8.39 -0.66
C LEU A 153 -3.89 7.03 -1.28
N ALA A 154 -4.40 6.82 -2.49
CA ALA A 154 -4.33 5.55 -3.21
C ALA A 154 -4.47 5.78 -4.71
N VAL A 155 -3.99 4.84 -5.51
CA VAL A 155 -4.16 4.78 -6.96
C VAL A 155 -4.64 3.39 -7.32
N SER A 156 -5.60 3.29 -8.25
CA SER A 156 -6.13 2.00 -8.69
C SER A 156 -5.09 1.16 -9.43
N GLY A 157 -5.23 -0.17 -9.42
CA GLY A 157 -4.23 -1.10 -9.99
C GLY A 157 -3.99 -0.92 -11.50
N ASP A 158 -4.89 -0.22 -12.19
CA ASP A 158 -4.79 0.12 -13.60
C ASP A 158 -4.35 1.58 -13.86
N GLY A 159 -4.08 2.35 -12.81
CA GLY A 159 -3.61 3.74 -12.84
C GLY A 159 -4.65 4.78 -13.23
N ARG A 160 -5.94 4.42 -13.37
CA ARG A 160 -6.98 5.33 -13.88
C ARG A 160 -7.62 6.20 -12.80
N LEU A 161 -7.75 5.68 -11.59
CA LEU A 161 -8.39 6.38 -10.47
C LEU A 161 -7.36 6.69 -9.39
N ALA A 162 -7.54 7.82 -8.75
CA ALA A 162 -6.81 8.17 -7.54
C ALA A 162 -7.77 8.66 -6.47
N ALA A 163 -7.46 8.35 -5.22
CA ALA A 163 -8.08 8.96 -4.06
C ALA A 163 -7.16 10.06 -3.51
N SER A 164 -7.73 11.16 -3.05
CA SER A 164 -6.97 12.21 -2.39
C SER A 164 -7.75 12.93 -1.27
N LEU A 165 -7.01 13.60 -0.39
CA LEU A 165 -7.51 14.58 0.58
C LEU A 165 -7.19 16.00 0.12
N PRO A 166 -7.97 17.02 0.49
CA PRO A 166 -7.65 18.43 0.25
C PRO A 166 -6.26 18.81 0.79
N ALA A 167 -5.57 19.73 0.10
CA ALA A 167 -4.22 20.18 0.50
C ALA A 167 -4.19 20.91 1.85
N ASN A 168 -5.29 21.61 2.17
CA ASN A 168 -5.50 22.35 3.42
C ASN A 168 -6.60 21.63 4.18
N ASN A 169 -6.28 20.47 4.73
CA ASN A 169 -7.25 19.72 5.52
C ASN A 169 -7.35 20.40 6.90
N ASP A 170 -8.18 21.43 7.00
CA ASP A 170 -8.49 22.16 8.24
C ASP A 170 -9.39 21.35 9.20
N GLY A 171 -9.49 20.04 8.98
CA GLY A 171 -10.24 19.11 9.82
C GLY A 171 -11.45 18.47 9.14
N ASP A 172 -11.85 18.86 7.92
CA ASP A 172 -13.06 18.33 7.27
C ASP A 172 -12.90 16.93 6.66
N GLY A 173 -11.66 16.43 6.47
CA GLY A 173 -11.34 15.00 6.27
C GLY A 173 -11.87 14.31 5.01
N CYS A 174 -12.65 15.00 4.16
CA CYS A 174 -13.33 14.37 3.03
C CYS A 174 -12.36 13.84 1.98
N SER A 175 -12.49 12.58 1.62
CA SER A 175 -11.75 12.00 0.51
C SER A 175 -12.50 12.17 -0.81
N THR A 176 -11.74 12.38 -1.88
CA THR A 176 -12.26 12.51 -3.24
C THR A 176 -11.65 11.43 -4.12
N VAL A 177 -12.47 10.79 -4.95
CA VAL A 177 -12.00 9.92 -6.03
C VAL A 177 -12.07 10.67 -7.35
N VAL A 178 -10.95 10.71 -8.07
CA VAL A 178 -10.79 11.42 -9.34
C VAL A 178 -10.22 10.50 -10.42
N GLU A 179 -10.52 10.82 -11.68
CA GLU A 179 -9.79 10.27 -12.82
C GLU A 179 -8.40 10.90 -12.91
N VAL A 180 -7.36 10.06 -12.93
CA VAL A 180 -5.96 10.51 -12.99
C VAL A 180 -5.69 11.30 -14.28
N ALA A 181 -6.23 10.89 -15.42
CA ALA A 181 -5.94 11.53 -16.71
C ALA A 181 -6.56 12.93 -16.87
N THR A 182 -7.75 13.15 -16.29
CA THR A 182 -8.56 14.34 -16.57
C THR A 182 -8.78 15.23 -15.35
N GLY A 183 -8.54 14.71 -14.14
CA GLY A 183 -8.90 15.36 -12.88
C GLY A 183 -10.40 15.36 -12.62
N LYS A 184 -11.21 14.68 -13.46
CA LYS A 184 -12.66 14.63 -13.29
C LYS A 184 -13.00 13.92 -11.98
N LYS A 185 -13.69 14.64 -11.09
CA LYS A 185 -14.24 14.08 -9.86
C LYS A 185 -15.29 13.03 -10.17
N ARG A 186 -15.13 11.83 -9.60
CA ARG A 186 -16.13 10.75 -9.62
C ARG A 186 -17.12 10.94 -8.49
N PHE A 187 -16.60 10.98 -7.27
CA PHE A 187 -17.38 11.26 -6.07
C PHE A 187 -16.48 11.84 -4.98
N GLN A 188 -17.13 12.34 -3.93
CA GLN A 188 -16.50 12.82 -2.71
C GLN A 188 -17.30 12.28 -1.53
N THR A 189 -16.62 11.88 -0.46
CA THR A 189 -17.26 11.42 0.77
C THR A 189 -16.50 11.95 1.98
N CYS A 190 -17.25 12.34 3.01
CA CYS A 190 -16.72 12.78 4.29
C CYS A 190 -16.92 11.72 5.38
N ASP A 191 -17.62 10.63 5.06
CA ASP A 191 -17.82 9.51 5.96
C ASP A 191 -16.60 8.57 5.96
N TYR A 192 -15.90 8.50 4.82
CA TYR A 192 -14.81 7.57 4.59
C TYR A 192 -13.55 8.24 4.07
N ARG A 193 -12.40 7.74 4.51
CA ARG A 193 -11.10 7.93 3.87
C ARG A 193 -10.85 6.74 2.95
N ILE A 194 -10.73 6.98 1.64
CA ILE A 194 -10.39 5.91 0.70
C ILE A 194 -8.94 5.45 0.91
N SER A 195 -8.74 4.16 1.15
CA SER A 195 -7.44 3.54 1.42
C SER A 195 -6.93 2.66 0.28
N GLY A 196 -7.76 2.32 -0.69
CA GLY A 196 -7.37 1.45 -1.81
C GLY A 196 -8.50 1.20 -2.80
N PHE A 197 -8.22 0.34 -3.77
CA PHE A 197 -9.16 -0.10 -4.79
C PHE A 197 -9.02 -1.61 -5.01
N THR A 198 -10.06 -2.25 -5.57
CA THR A 198 -9.92 -3.58 -6.17
C THR A 198 -9.02 -3.54 -7.42
N PRO A 199 -8.40 -4.66 -7.82
CA PRO A 199 -7.53 -4.72 -8.99
C PRO A 199 -8.23 -4.24 -10.28
N ASP A 200 -9.48 -4.63 -10.50
CA ASP A 200 -10.33 -4.15 -11.61
C ASP A 200 -10.77 -2.68 -11.50
N SER A 201 -10.43 -2.01 -10.39
CA SER A 201 -10.75 -0.62 -10.09
C SER A 201 -12.25 -0.31 -9.95
N ALA A 202 -13.11 -1.33 -9.87
CA ALA A 202 -14.56 -1.16 -9.77
C ALA A 202 -15.01 -0.76 -8.35
N VAL A 203 -14.25 -1.15 -7.33
CA VAL A 203 -14.58 -0.90 -5.92
C VAL A 203 -13.49 -0.07 -5.26
N ALA A 204 -13.89 0.99 -4.57
CA ALA A 204 -13.05 1.76 -3.66
C ALA A 204 -13.21 1.23 -2.23
N ILE A 205 -12.11 1.10 -1.51
CA ILE A 205 -12.09 0.64 -0.12
C ILE A 205 -11.98 1.88 0.78
N GLY A 206 -12.95 2.05 1.66
CA GLY A 206 -13.02 3.12 2.64
C GLY A 206 -12.78 2.62 4.07
N VAL A 207 -12.08 3.43 4.85
CA VAL A 207 -12.00 3.35 6.32
C VAL A 207 -12.63 4.62 6.90
N PRO A 208 -12.87 4.75 8.22
CA PRO A 208 -13.40 5.99 8.80
C PRO A 208 -12.60 7.21 8.37
N ALA A 209 -13.28 8.33 8.10
CA ALA A 209 -12.63 9.57 7.67
C ALA A 209 -11.60 10.08 8.69
N TYR A 210 -11.88 9.88 9.98
CA TYR A 210 -11.01 10.23 11.10
C TYR A 210 -10.40 8.97 11.69
N GLY A 211 -9.08 8.84 11.58
CA GLY A 211 -8.29 7.73 12.11
C GLY A 211 -7.60 8.08 13.42
N ASP A 212 -8.37 8.49 14.44
CA ASP A 212 -7.86 8.79 15.79
C ASP A 212 -7.77 7.56 16.69
N GLY A 213 -8.37 6.45 16.28
CA GLY A 213 -8.37 5.17 16.98
C GLY A 213 -7.25 4.21 16.54
N TYR A 214 -6.95 3.24 17.42
CA TYR A 214 -6.00 2.14 17.18
C TYR A 214 -6.32 1.30 15.92
N CYS A 215 -7.59 1.17 15.59
CA CYS A 215 -8.09 0.40 14.47
C CYS A 215 -9.32 1.09 13.87
N SER A 216 -9.61 0.79 12.60
CA SER A 216 -10.86 1.18 11.97
C SER A 216 -12.01 0.34 12.53
N ASN A 217 -13.04 1.00 13.04
CA ASN A 217 -14.23 0.33 13.57
C ASN A 217 -15.17 -0.20 12.48
N ILE A 218 -15.01 0.32 11.26
CA ILE A 218 -15.71 -0.10 10.06
C ILE A 218 -14.75 -0.16 8.88
N VAL A 219 -15.06 -1.02 7.92
CA VAL A 219 -14.49 -1.02 6.57
C VAL A 219 -15.65 -1.01 5.59
N THR A 220 -15.57 -0.14 4.59
CA THR A 220 -16.64 0.06 3.60
C THR A 220 -16.12 -0.24 2.20
N ALA A 221 -16.85 -1.03 1.42
CA ALA A 221 -16.66 -1.13 -0.02
C ALA A 221 -17.64 -0.19 -0.72
N LEU A 222 -17.14 0.69 -1.57
CA LEU A 222 -17.91 1.66 -2.33
C LEU A 222 -17.76 1.40 -3.82
N ASP A 223 -18.81 1.63 -4.59
CA ASP A 223 -18.71 1.70 -6.06
C ASP A 223 -17.75 2.84 -6.44
N ALA A 224 -16.67 2.53 -7.16
CA ALA A 224 -15.62 3.51 -7.44
C ALA A 224 -16.07 4.61 -8.43
N GLY A 225 -17.16 4.37 -9.18
CA GLY A 225 -17.72 5.35 -10.12
C GLY A 225 -18.64 6.38 -9.45
N THR A 226 -19.37 5.97 -8.41
CA THR A 226 -20.49 6.74 -7.83
C THR A 226 -20.32 7.04 -6.34
N GLY A 227 -19.46 6.31 -5.64
CA GLY A 227 -19.31 6.39 -4.18
C GLY A 227 -20.45 5.73 -3.40
N LYS A 228 -21.35 4.98 -4.06
CA LYS A 228 -22.42 4.27 -3.37
C LYS A 228 -21.85 3.14 -2.53
N VAL A 229 -22.27 3.05 -1.26
CA VAL A 229 -21.90 1.91 -0.40
C VAL A 229 -22.45 0.62 -0.99
N LEU A 230 -21.54 -0.32 -1.25
CA LEU A 230 -21.85 -1.67 -1.68
C LEU A 230 -21.95 -2.59 -0.47
N ARG A 231 -20.94 -2.53 0.41
CA ARG A 231 -20.85 -3.37 1.61
C ARG A 231 -20.17 -2.60 2.74
N GLN A 232 -20.46 -3.02 3.97
CA GLN A 232 -19.80 -2.52 5.15
C GLN A 232 -19.63 -3.65 6.15
N TRP A 233 -18.46 -3.70 6.78
CA TRP A 233 -18.12 -4.63 7.84
C TRP A 233 -17.74 -3.85 9.07
N SER A 234 -18.26 -4.28 10.22
CA SER A 234 -17.93 -3.69 11.53
C SER A 234 -16.98 -4.61 12.28
N GLY A 235 -16.05 -4.02 13.02
CA GLY A 235 -15.04 -4.77 13.78
C GLY A 235 -13.96 -3.85 14.31
N CYS A 236 -12.78 -4.38 14.57
CA CYS A 236 -11.59 -3.58 14.86
C CYS A 236 -10.51 -4.02 13.87
N PHE A 237 -10.36 -3.27 12.78
CA PHE A 237 -9.50 -3.61 11.66
C PHE A 237 -8.31 -2.67 11.60
N TYR A 238 -7.10 -3.18 11.79
CA TYR A 238 -5.92 -2.31 11.77
C TYR A 238 -5.43 -2.05 10.34
N ARG A 239 -5.75 -2.93 9.38
CA ARG A 239 -5.37 -2.82 7.97
C ARG A 239 -6.42 -3.49 7.08
N VAL A 240 -6.62 -2.94 5.88
CA VAL A 240 -7.51 -3.46 4.84
C VAL A 240 -6.86 -3.31 3.46
N ALA A 241 -7.05 -4.29 2.57
CA ALA A 241 -6.71 -4.19 1.16
C ALA A 241 -7.56 -5.17 0.33
N ALA A 242 -7.66 -4.93 -0.97
CA ALA A 242 -8.30 -5.88 -1.88
C ALA A 242 -7.44 -7.13 -2.03
N GLU A 243 -8.07 -8.31 -1.99
CA GLU A 243 -7.37 -9.54 -2.34
C GLU A 243 -7.34 -9.77 -3.85
N ASP A 244 -8.53 -9.56 -4.42
CA ASP A 244 -8.96 -9.77 -5.80
C ASP A 244 -10.20 -8.89 -6.04
N ASP A 245 -10.85 -9.03 -7.18
CA ASP A 245 -12.02 -8.21 -7.57
C ASP A 245 -13.29 -8.53 -6.77
N ARG A 246 -13.27 -9.57 -5.93
CA ARG A 246 -14.43 -10.08 -5.20
C ARG A 246 -14.22 -10.15 -3.70
N ASN A 247 -13.00 -9.97 -3.21
CA ASN A 247 -12.66 -10.18 -1.82
C ASN A 247 -11.78 -9.06 -1.28
N VAL A 248 -12.02 -8.71 -0.03
CA VAL A 248 -11.16 -7.83 0.76
C VAL A 248 -10.53 -8.62 1.89
N LEU A 249 -9.23 -8.41 2.12
CA LEU A 249 -8.55 -8.88 3.32
C LEU A 249 -8.57 -7.75 4.36
N MET A 250 -8.91 -8.10 5.58
CA MET A 250 -8.82 -7.21 6.73
C MET A 250 -8.05 -7.90 7.83
N VAL A 251 -7.16 -7.17 8.50
CA VAL A 251 -6.52 -7.72 9.68
C VAL A 251 -7.33 -7.31 10.91
N ALA A 252 -8.07 -8.28 11.43
CA ALA A 252 -9.00 -8.12 12.53
C ALA A 252 -8.30 -8.36 13.87
N VAL A 253 -8.55 -7.46 14.82
CA VAL A 253 -8.13 -7.60 16.22
C VAL A 253 -9.14 -8.52 16.91
N VAL A 254 -8.62 -9.59 17.50
CA VAL A 254 -9.43 -10.61 18.19
C VAL A 254 -9.48 -10.34 19.69
N SER A 255 -8.36 -9.92 20.27
CA SER A 255 -8.27 -9.53 21.69
C SER A 255 -7.09 -8.60 21.94
N GLY A 256 -7.16 -7.83 23.03
CA GLY A 256 -6.19 -6.79 23.35
C GLY A 256 -6.48 -5.47 22.64
N GLY A 257 -5.47 -4.61 22.53
CA GLY A 257 -5.57 -3.30 21.90
C GLY A 257 -4.21 -2.60 21.89
N GLY A 258 -4.00 -1.69 20.93
CA GLY A 258 -2.71 -1.04 20.76
C GLY A 258 -1.63 -1.99 20.21
N GLN A 259 -0.39 -1.51 20.19
CA GLN A 259 0.77 -2.34 19.83
C GLN A 259 1.27 -3.22 20.98
N ALA A 260 0.41 -3.53 21.96
CA ALA A 260 0.78 -4.38 23.08
C ALA A 260 1.17 -5.79 22.55
N PRO A 261 2.23 -6.42 23.11
CA PRO A 261 2.62 -7.78 22.71
C PRO A 261 1.52 -8.83 22.89
N SER A 262 0.56 -8.54 23.78
CA SER A 262 -0.62 -9.35 24.06
C SER A 262 -1.71 -9.24 22.99
N THR A 263 -1.68 -8.24 22.10
CA THR A 263 -2.70 -8.06 21.07
C THR A 263 -2.67 -9.22 20.09
N LYS A 264 -3.83 -9.86 19.93
CA LYS A 264 -4.04 -10.97 19.02
C LYS A 264 -4.82 -10.55 17.79
N SER A 265 -4.36 -10.97 16.62
CA SER A 265 -4.97 -10.62 15.34
C SER A 265 -5.02 -11.83 14.40
N THR A 266 -5.88 -11.72 13.39
CA THR A 266 -6.03 -12.69 12.30
C THR A 266 -6.40 -11.96 11.01
N ILE A 267 -6.10 -12.55 9.85
CA ILE A 267 -6.66 -12.06 8.58
C ILE A 267 -8.04 -12.68 8.40
N VAL A 268 -9.03 -11.83 8.17
CA VAL A 268 -10.35 -12.23 7.66
C VAL A 268 -10.43 -11.88 6.18
N ARG A 269 -11.01 -12.79 5.41
CA ARG A 269 -11.36 -12.58 4.01
C ARG A 269 -12.87 -12.35 3.94
N CYS A 270 -13.30 -11.24 3.38
CA CYS A 270 -14.71 -10.92 3.23
C CYS A 270 -15.09 -10.74 1.77
N SER A 271 -16.20 -11.36 1.39
CA SER A 271 -16.74 -11.32 0.04
C SER A 271 -17.49 -10.03 -0.22
N LEU A 272 -17.13 -9.34 -1.32
CA LEU A 272 -17.84 -8.18 -1.85
C LEU A 272 -19.24 -8.57 -2.37
N ASP A 273 -19.41 -9.81 -2.81
CA ASP A 273 -20.68 -10.31 -3.38
C ASP A 273 -21.71 -10.65 -2.29
N THR A 274 -21.29 -11.36 -1.24
CA THR A 274 -22.22 -11.95 -0.24
C THR A 274 -22.17 -11.27 1.12
N ALA A 275 -21.22 -10.35 1.35
CA ALA A 275 -20.91 -9.75 2.65
C ALA A 275 -20.40 -10.73 3.72
N THR A 276 -20.27 -12.03 3.42
CA THR A 276 -19.80 -13.05 4.36
C THR A 276 -18.29 -12.98 4.53
N CYS A 277 -17.82 -13.25 5.74
CA CYS A 277 -16.41 -13.29 6.08
C CYS A 277 -15.99 -14.66 6.58
N GLU A 278 -14.79 -15.09 6.19
CA GLU A 278 -14.13 -16.27 6.73
C GLU A 278 -12.76 -15.90 7.30
N ARG A 279 -12.29 -16.71 8.24
CA ARG A 279 -10.95 -16.53 8.82
C ARG A 279 -9.91 -17.15 7.88
N ALA A 280 -9.04 -16.32 7.31
CA ALA A 280 -8.01 -16.73 6.36
C ALA A 280 -6.69 -17.18 7.02
N THR A 281 -6.45 -16.81 8.28
CA THR A 281 -5.25 -17.24 9.03
C THR A 281 -5.59 -17.69 10.45
N GLU A 282 -4.66 -18.38 11.10
CA GLU A 282 -4.76 -18.59 12.56
C GLU A 282 -4.66 -17.25 13.32
N ILE A 283 -5.00 -17.29 14.62
CA ILE A 283 -4.89 -16.14 15.52
C ILE A 283 -3.46 -16.09 16.05
N THR A 284 -2.77 -14.97 15.84
CA THR A 284 -1.37 -14.78 16.24
C THR A 284 -1.13 -13.39 16.85
N SER A 285 0.09 -13.04 17.24
CA SER A 285 0.43 -11.68 17.68
C SER A 285 0.24 -10.68 16.53
N ALA A 286 -0.26 -9.48 16.82
CA ALA A 286 -0.54 -8.46 15.80
C ALA A 286 0.67 -8.12 14.89
N LYS A 287 1.89 -8.13 15.44
CA LYS A 287 3.13 -7.88 14.68
C LYS A 287 3.45 -8.97 13.63
N ASP A 288 2.87 -10.15 13.82
CA ASP A 288 3.14 -11.36 13.05
C ASP A 288 2.15 -11.54 11.89
N VAL A 289 1.31 -10.58 11.56
CA VAL A 289 0.36 -10.72 10.45
C VAL A 289 0.25 -9.39 9.73
N ALA A 290 0.31 -9.38 8.40
CA ALA A 290 0.10 -8.19 7.55
C ALA A 290 -0.04 -8.57 6.06
N PHE A 291 -0.48 -7.63 5.23
CA PHE A 291 -0.44 -7.70 3.76
C PHE A 291 -0.10 -6.33 3.15
N THR A 292 0.32 -6.31 1.89
CA THR A 292 0.59 -5.10 1.10
C THR A 292 -0.51 -4.83 0.09
N SER A 293 -0.92 -3.57 -0.03
CA SER A 293 -1.83 -3.08 -1.07
C SER A 293 -1.19 -3.05 -2.45
#